data_AF-A0A1G2W8T6-F1
#
_entry.id   AF-A0A1G2W8T6-F1
#
_cell.length_a   1.000
_cell.length_b   1.000
_cell.length_c   1.000
_cell.angle_alpha   90.00
_cell.angle_beta   90.00
_cell.angle_gamma   90.00
#
_symmetry.space_group_name_H-M   'P 1'
#
loop_
_entity.id
_entity.type
_entity.pdbx_description
1 polymer ?
#
loop_
_entity_poly.entity_id
_entity_poly.type
_entity_poly.pdbx_seq_one_letter_code
_entity_poly.pdbx_strand_id
1 'polypeptide(L)' 'MSLLDRIPTLSDDEVVNLLANARRLSEQGDDKQKAAAAELLEPLQAEAHQRKEARLERAKEKRAATRKATLKSAAA' A
#
# COMPACT_ATOMS: atom_id res chain seq x y z
N MET A 1 -16.23 -16.05 -0.63
CA MET A 1 -15.02 -15.23 -0.81
C MET A 1 -15.05 -14.13 0.22
N SER A 2 -14.08 -14.09 1.12
CA SER A 2 -13.98 -13.07 2.16
C SER A 2 -13.32 -11.80 1.60
N LEU A 3 -13.38 -10.69 2.34
CA LEU A 3 -12.61 -9.50 1.98
C LEU A 3 -11.10 -9.74 2.10
N LEU A 4 -10.67 -10.60 3.04
CA LEU A 4 -9.26 -10.97 3.21
C LEU A 4 -8.70 -11.61 1.93
N ASP A 5 -9.46 -12.50 1.30
CA ASP A 5 -9.07 -13.16 0.05
C ASP A 5 -8.89 -12.17 -1.12
N ARG A 6 -9.50 -10.99 -1.02
CA ARG A 6 -9.48 -9.97 -2.07
C ARG A 6 -8.35 -8.97 -1.90
N ILE A 7 -7.77 -8.82 -0.71
CA ILE A 7 -6.73 -7.81 -0.42
C ILE A 7 -5.58 -7.84 -1.45
N PRO A 8 -5.02 -9.00 -1.83
CA PRO A 8 -3.91 -9.03 -2.80
C PRO A 8 -4.30 -8.52 -4.19
N THR A 9 -5.59 -8.53 -4.52
CA THR A 9 -6.12 -8.12 -5.84
C THR A 9 -6.56 -6.66 -5.89
N LEU A 10 -6.62 -5.98 -4.74
CA LEU A 10 -7.01 -4.57 -4.68
C LEU A 10 -5.97 -3.69 -5.37
N SER A 11 -6.40 -2.55 -5.90
CA SER A 11 -5.50 -1.47 -6.32
C SER A 11 -4.92 -0.71 -5.12
N ASP A 12 -3.86 0.09 -5.34
CA ASP A 12 -3.21 0.86 -4.28
C ASP A 12 -4.20 1.81 -3.59
N ASP A 13 -5.05 2.48 -4.37
CA ASP A 13 -6.05 3.40 -3.86
C ASP A 13 -7.13 2.67 -3.06
N GLU A 14 -7.55 1.47 -3.51
CA GLU A 14 -8.49 0.64 -2.77
C GLU A 14 -7.92 0.17 -1.43
N VAL A 15 -6.65 -0.26 -1.38
CA VAL A 15 -5.99 -0.66 -0.12
C VAL A 15 -5.94 0.52 0.85
N VAL A 16 -5.55 1.71 0.38
CA VAL A 16 -5.48 2.93 1.22
C VAL A 16 -6.85 3.33 1.74
N ASN A 17 -7.86 3.36 0.87
CA ASN A 17 -9.22 3.72 1.24
C ASN A 17 -9.82 2.71 2.22
N LEU A 18 -9.64 1.42 1.98
CA LEU A 18 -10.14 0.36 2.85
C LEU A 18 -9.44 0.39 4.21
N LEU A 19 -8.12 0.64 4.26
CA LEU A 19 -7.38 0.81 5.51
C LEU A 19 -7.86 2.02 6.31
N ALA A 20 -8.10 3.16 5.66
CA ALA A 20 -8.62 4.36 6.33
C ALA A 20 -10.02 4.10 6.92
N ASN A 21 -10.89 3.41 6.18
CA ASN A 21 -12.21 3.03 6.66
C ASN A 21 -12.14 2.04 7.82
N ALA A 22 -11.28 1.02 7.73
CA ALA A 22 -11.08 0.06 8.81
C ALA A 22 -10.62 0.75 10.10
N ARG A 23 -9.70 1.72 10.01
CA ARG A 23 -9.27 2.52 11.17
C ARG A 23 -10.44 3.30 11.78
N ARG A 24 -11.21 4.02 10.96
CA ARG A 24 -12.38 4.78 11.42
C ARG A 24 -13.41 3.88 12.10
N LEU A 25 -13.68 2.69 11.53
CA LEU A 25 -14.64 1.73 12.10
C LEU A 25 -14.13 1.09 13.39
N SER A 26 -12.83 0.84 13.53
CA SER A 26 -12.23 0.34 14.77
C SER A 26 -12.42 1.33 15.94
N GLU A 27 -12.37 2.64 15.66
CA GLU A 27 -12.55 3.68 16.68
C GLU A 27 -14.03 3.98 16.96
N GLN A 28 -14.82 4.18 15.90
CA GLN A 28 -16.14 4.81 15.98
C GLN A 28 -17.31 3.89 15.60
N GLY A 29 -17.01 2.66 15.16
CA GLY A 29 -18.03 1.70 14.73
C GLY A 29 -18.82 1.07 15.88
N ASP A 30 -19.91 0.40 15.53
CA ASP A 30 -20.58 -0.53 16.44
C ASP A 30 -19.72 -1.78 16.72
N ASP A 31 -20.12 -2.62 17.66
CA ASP A 31 -19.32 -3.79 18.08
C ASP A 31 -19.02 -4.75 16.92
N LYS A 32 -19.95 -4.91 15.98
CA LYS A 32 -19.75 -5.77 14.80
C LYS A 32 -18.75 -5.15 13.84
N GLN A 33 -18.86 -3.85 13.59
CA GLN A 33 -17.96 -3.09 12.75
C GLN A 33 -16.54 -3.05 13.32
N LYS A 34 -16.41 -2.90 14.64
CA LYS A 34 -15.12 -2.94 15.35
C LYS A 34 -14.46 -4.30 15.24
N ALA A 35 -15.22 -5.38 15.43
CA ALA A 35 -14.72 -6.74 15.26
C ALA A 35 -14.23 -6.98 13.82
N ALA A 36 -15.05 -6.63 12.82
CA ALA A 36 -14.67 -6.78 11.42
C ALA A 36 -13.45 -5.90 11.04
N ALA A 37 -13.36 -4.69 11.59
CA ALA A 37 -12.21 -3.82 11.38
C ALA A 37 -10.93 -4.42 11.98
N ALA A 38 -11.01 -4.99 13.18
CA ALA A 38 -9.88 -5.63 13.84
C ALA A 38 -9.29 -6.77 12.99
N GLU A 39 -10.14 -7.57 12.34
CA GLU A 39 -9.71 -8.65 11.44
C GLU A 39 -9.00 -8.14 10.16
N LEU A 40 -9.39 -6.95 9.68
CA LEU A 40 -8.89 -6.40 8.42
C LEU A 40 -7.66 -5.51 8.58
N LEU A 41 -7.46 -4.90 9.75
CA LEU A 41 -6.44 -3.87 9.95
C LEU A 41 -5.01 -4.36 9.70
N GLU A 42 -4.64 -5.50 10.28
CA GLU A 42 -3.28 -6.04 10.14
C GLU A 42 -2.98 -6.46 8.69
N PRO A 43 -3.83 -7.26 8.00
CA PRO A 43 -3.62 -7.60 6.59
C PRO A 43 -3.50 -6.38 5.66
N LEU A 44 -4.35 -5.35 5.85
CA LEU A 44 -4.31 -4.14 5.04
C LEU A 44 -3.05 -3.30 5.28
N GLN A 45 -2.56 -3.27 6.53
CA GLN A 45 -1.31 -2.58 6.85
C GLN A 45 -0.10 -3.27 6.22
N ALA A 46 -0.06 -4.61 6.29
CA ALA A 46 0.99 -5.40 5.66
C ALA A 46 1.03 -5.15 4.14
N GLU A 47 -0.13 -5.24 3.47
CA GLU A 47 -0.23 -5.00 2.04
C GLU A 47 0.17 -3.57 1.66
N ALA A 48 -0.32 -2.56 2.39
CA ALA A 48 0.04 -1.16 2.16
C ALA A 48 1.55 -0.92 2.32
N HIS A 49 2.18 -1.57 3.31
CA HIS A 49 3.62 -1.49 3.53
C HIS A 49 4.40 -2.10 2.36
N GLN A 50 4.09 -3.33 1.97
CA GLN A 50 4.75 -4.03 0.87
C GLN A 50 4.68 -3.22 -0.44
N ARG A 51 3.52 -2.63 -0.75
CA ARG A 51 3.35 -1.78 -1.93
C ARG A 51 4.17 -0.50 -1.86
N LYS A 52 4.23 0.12 -0.68
CA LYS A 52 5.07 1.30 -0.46
C LYS A 52 6.54 0.97 -0.70
N GLU A 53 7.02 -0.15 -0.19
CA GLU A 53 8.39 -0.62 -0.43
C GLU A 53 8.66 -0.87 -1.91
N ALA A 54 7.77 -1.61 -2.59
CA ALA A 54 7.89 -1.88 -4.02
C ALA A 54 7.90 -0.59 -4.87
N ARG A 55 7.15 0.44 -4.47
CA ARG A 55 7.20 1.77 -5.10
C ARG A 55 8.53 2.48 -4.86
N LEU A 56 9.05 2.41 -3.63
CA LEU A 56 10.33 3.03 -3.28
C LEU A 56 11.48 2.38 -4.03
N GLU A 57 11.50 1.05 -4.16
CA GLU A 57 12.51 0.33 -4.93
C GLU A 57 12.46 0.70 -6.42
N ARG A 58 11.27 0.66 -7.05
CA ARG A 58 11.10 1.13 -8.44
C ARG A 58 11.56 2.57 -8.64
N ALA A 59 11.33 3.44 -7.66
CA ALA A 59 11.78 4.83 -7.72
C ALA A 59 13.31 4.95 -7.59
N LYS A 60 13.96 4.13 -6.75
CA LYS A 60 15.43 4.07 -6.63
C LYS A 60 16.06 3.64 -7.95
N GLU A 61 15.54 2.60 -8.58
CA GLU A 61 16.00 2.10 -9.88
C GLU A 61 15.91 3.16 -10.98
N LYS A 62 14.73 3.80 -11.10
CA LYS A 62 14.53 4.90 -12.06
C LYS A 62 15.52 6.04 -11.85
N ARG A 63 15.72 6.47 -10.60
CA ARG A 63 16.70 7.53 -10.27
C ARG A 63 18.14 7.12 -10.59
N ALA A 64 18.51 5.86 -10.38
CA ALA A 64 19.83 5.35 -10.75
C ALA A 64 20.02 5.36 -12.28
N ALA A 65 19.01 4.94 -13.05
CA ALA A 65 19.03 4.97 -14.51
C ALA A 65 19.16 6.40 -15.06
N THR A 66 18.37 7.35 -14.55
CA THR A 66 18.45 8.76 -14.96
C THR A 66 19.81 9.38 -14.63
N ARG A 67 20.40 9.06 -13.46
CA ARG A 67 21.76 9.52 -13.13
C ARG A 67 22.82 8.98 -14.08
N LYS A 68 22.74 7.70 -14.48
CA LYS A 68 23.66 7.13 -15.47
C LYS A 68 23.52 7.79 -16.84
N ALA A 69 22.29 8.05 -17.28
CA ALA A 69 22.02 8.69 -18.57
C ALA A 69 22.56 10.13 -18.61
N THR A 70 22.31 10.91 -17.56
CA THR A 70 22.78 12.31 -17.45
C THR A 70 24.30 12.41 -17.41
N LEU A 71 24.99 11.52 -16.69
CA LEU A 71 26.45 11.48 -16.69
C LEU A 71 27.01 11.10 -18.08
N LYS A 72 26.37 10.15 -18.79
CA LYS A 72 26.78 9.77 -20.14
C LYS A 72 26.60 10.90 -21.15
N SER A 73 25.50 11.66 -21.06
CA SER A 73 25.27 12.80 -21.96
C SER A 73 26.19 13.99 -21.68
N ALA A 74 26.65 14.17 -20.44
CA ALA A 74 27.58 15.24 -20.08
C ALA A 74 29.03 14.95 -20.47
N ALA A 75 29.37 13.68 -20.72
CA ALA A 75 30.70 13.24 -21.13
C ALA A 75 30.87 13.07 -22.65
N ALA A 76 29.81 13.33 -23.43
CA ALA A 76 29.79 13.29 -24.89
C ALA A 76 29.78 14.70 -25.47
#